data_AF-A0A7J8QIG1-F1
#
_entry.id   AF-A0A7J8QIG1-F1
#
_cell.length_a   1.000
_cell.length_b   1.000
_cell.length_c   1.000
_cell.angle_alpha   90.00
_cell.angle_beta   90.00
_cell.angle_gamma   90.00
#
_symmetry.space_group_name_H-M   'P 1'
#
loop_
_entity.id
_entity.type
_entity.pdbx_description
1 polymer ?
#
loop_
_entity_poly.entity_id
_entity_poly.type
_entity_poly.pdbx_seq_one_letter_code
_entity_poly.pdbx_strand_id
1 'polypeptide(L)'
;MTLTLKHFDDMVQSGTPFAPKFAKDDLVLDKIDKGLLRRSYGKFTPSGWCVGGSFSSKDPCVVYGNPNAFKPTVNSKRLKKLLIKLFDSESFRSKQCK
;
A
#
# COMPACT_ATOMS: atom_id res chain seq x y z
N MET A 1 -21.12 1.83 -0.79
CA MET A 1 -20.51 0.64 -1.39
C MET A 1 -19.45 0.09 -0.43
N THR A 2 -19.36 -1.23 -0.28
CA THR A 2 -18.34 -1.91 0.55
C THR A 2 -17.53 -2.81 -0.37
N LEU A 3 -16.20 -2.71 -0.31
CA LEU A 3 -15.30 -3.52 -1.14
C LEU A 3 -15.14 -4.91 -0.53
N THR A 4 -15.02 -5.89 -1.41
CA THR A 4 -14.96 -7.33 -1.11
C THR A 4 -13.97 -7.99 -2.06
N LEU A 5 -13.70 -9.29 -1.89
CA LEU A 5 -12.79 -10.03 -2.75
C LEU A 5 -13.08 -9.90 -4.26
N LYS A 6 -14.35 -9.76 -4.65
CA LYS A 6 -14.76 -9.60 -6.05
C LYS A 6 -14.21 -8.33 -6.70
N HIS A 7 -13.89 -7.33 -5.90
CA HIS A 7 -13.42 -6.01 -6.37
C HIS A 7 -11.89 -5.88 -6.32
N PHE A 8 -11.17 -6.91 -5.85
CA PHE A 8 -9.74 -6.79 -5.57
C PHE A 8 -8.92 -6.40 -6.81
N ASP A 9 -9.13 -7.07 -7.94
CA ASP A 9 -8.36 -6.81 -9.15
C ASP A 9 -8.64 -5.40 -9.69
N ASP A 10 -9.91 -4.98 -9.72
CA ASP A 10 -10.32 -3.63 -10.13
C ASP A 10 -9.69 -2.56 -9.24
N MET A 11 -9.66 -2.77 -7.92
CA MET A 11 -9.01 -1.86 -6.98
C MET A 11 -7.52 -1.70 -7.29
N VAL A 12 -6.81 -2.80 -7.54
CA VAL A 12 -5.37 -2.79 -7.84
C VAL A 12 -5.09 -2.10 -9.17
N GLN A 13 -5.90 -2.40 -10.19
CA GLN A 13 -5.78 -1.83 -11.53
C GLN A 13 -6.10 -0.34 -11.56
N SER A 14 -7.11 0.11 -10.82
CA SER A 14 -7.53 1.52 -10.75
C SER A 14 -6.37 2.47 -10.38
N GLY A 15 -5.43 1.99 -9.57
CA GLY A 15 -4.29 2.77 -9.11
C GLY A 15 -4.64 3.92 -8.19
N THR A 16 -5.85 3.92 -7.65
CA THR A 16 -6.25 4.90 -6.65
C THR A 16 -5.47 4.66 -5.35
N PRO A 17 -4.98 5.72 -4.70
CA PRO A 17 -4.17 5.59 -3.49
C PRO A 17 -5.02 5.19 -2.27
N PHE A 18 -6.33 5.47 -2.32
CA PHE A 18 -7.28 5.16 -1.26
C PHE A 18 -8.44 4.34 -1.82
N ALA A 19 -8.97 3.46 -0.98
CA ALA A 19 -10.15 2.67 -1.22
C ALA A 19 -11.27 3.14 -0.28
N PRO A 20 -12.56 3.11 -0.67
CA PRO A 20 -13.65 3.64 0.15
C PRO A 20 -13.77 3.00 1.55
N LYS A 21 -14.28 1.77 1.63
CA LYS A 21 -14.43 1.03 2.89
C LYS A 21 -14.46 -0.48 2.67
N PHE A 22 -14.04 -1.20 3.69
CA PHE A 22 -14.09 -2.65 3.81
C PHE A 22 -15.01 -3.03 4.96
N ALA A 23 -15.68 -4.17 4.87
CA ALA A 23 -16.32 -4.74 6.04
C ALA A 23 -15.24 -5.18 7.03
N LYS A 24 -15.57 -5.13 8.32
CA LYS A 24 -14.68 -5.64 9.37
C LYS A 24 -14.41 -7.12 9.09
N ASP A 25 -13.15 -7.53 9.18
CA ASP A 25 -12.69 -8.91 9.02
C ASP A 25 -13.05 -9.54 7.65
N ASP A 26 -13.29 -8.73 6.62
CA ASP A 26 -13.53 -9.23 5.26
C ASP A 26 -12.25 -9.85 4.67
N LEU A 27 -12.38 -10.99 3.99
CA LEU A 27 -11.28 -11.74 3.36
C LEU A 27 -10.48 -10.92 2.34
N VAL A 28 -11.03 -9.83 1.80
CA VAL A 28 -10.29 -8.90 0.95
C VAL A 28 -9.11 -8.27 1.69
N LEU A 29 -9.21 -8.07 3.00
CA LEU A 29 -8.13 -7.54 3.83
C LEU A 29 -6.95 -8.53 3.86
N ASP A 30 -7.21 -9.83 4.02
CA ASP A 30 -6.16 -10.86 3.94
C ASP A 30 -5.51 -10.92 2.56
N LYS A 31 -6.29 -10.70 1.50
CA LYS A 31 -5.78 -10.65 0.13
C LYS A 31 -4.90 -9.41 -0.10
N ILE A 32 -5.28 -8.25 0.44
CA ILE A 32 -4.47 -7.02 0.43
C ILE A 32 -3.15 -7.26 1.19
N ASP A 33 -3.24 -7.88 2.36
CA ASP A 33 -2.09 -8.17 3.22
C ASP A 33 -1.05 -9.03 2.50
N LYS A 34 -1.50 -10.14 1.89
CA LYS A 34 -0.63 -11.06 1.18
C LYS A 34 -0.15 -10.51 -0.16
N GLY A 35 -1.06 -9.95 -0.95
CA GLY A 35 -0.81 -9.56 -2.33
C GLY A 35 -0.10 -8.21 -2.48
N LEU A 36 -0.50 -7.21 -1.70
CA LEU A 36 -0.03 -5.82 -1.85
C LEU A 36 0.98 -5.44 -0.77
N LEU A 37 0.67 -5.74 0.48
CA LEU A 37 1.52 -5.40 1.63
C LEU A 37 2.62 -6.43 1.86
N ARG A 38 2.49 -7.63 1.27
CA ARG A 38 3.42 -8.75 1.45
C ARG A 38 3.71 -9.04 2.92
N ARG A 39 2.70 -8.90 3.77
CA ARG A 39 2.80 -9.13 5.20
C ARG A 39 2.25 -10.51 5.56
N SER A 40 2.90 -11.14 6.53
CA SER A 40 2.41 -12.37 7.14
C SER A 40 1.29 -12.06 8.14
N TYR A 41 0.44 -13.04 8.41
CA TYR A 41 -0.64 -12.91 9.39
C TYR A 41 -0.09 -12.45 10.76
N GLY A 42 -0.72 -11.43 11.34
CA GLY A 42 -0.30 -10.86 12.63
C GLY A 42 1.04 -10.10 12.61
N LYS A 43 1.63 -9.85 11.44
CA LYS A 43 2.87 -9.08 11.29
C LYS A 43 2.62 -7.70 10.69
N PHE A 44 3.56 -6.80 10.93
CA PHE A 44 3.59 -5.48 10.29
C PHE A 44 4.03 -5.61 8.83
N THR A 45 3.64 -4.65 8.01
CA THR A 45 4.08 -4.53 6.62
C THR A 45 5.60 -4.34 6.56
N PRO A 46 6.34 -5.18 5.80
CA PRO A 46 7.76 -4.97 5.60
C PRO A 46 8.06 -3.63 4.92
N SER A 47 9.01 -2.88 5.47
CA SER A 47 9.39 -1.54 5.00
C SER A 47 10.89 -1.29 5.25
N GLY A 48 11.34 -0.05 5.04
CA GLY A 48 12.73 0.36 5.21
C GLY A 48 13.29 0.18 6.62
N TRP A 49 12.44 -0.01 7.63
CA TRP A 49 12.83 -0.32 9.01
C TRP A 49 13.13 -1.81 9.25
N CYS A 50 12.88 -2.72 8.31
CA CYS A 50 13.20 -4.14 8.48
C CYS A 50 14.67 -4.39 8.16
N VAL A 51 15.47 -4.66 9.19
CA VAL A 51 16.95 -4.79 9.10
C VAL A 51 17.45 -6.21 9.39
N GLY A 52 16.55 -7.17 9.59
CA GLY A 52 16.89 -8.57 9.77
C GLY A 52 17.60 -9.17 8.55
N GLY A 53 18.65 -9.95 8.79
CA GLY A 53 19.49 -10.52 7.74
C GLY A 53 18.81 -11.60 6.89
N SER A 54 19.06 -11.59 5.59
CA SER A 54 18.56 -12.57 4.60
C SER A 54 19.21 -13.97 4.70
N PHE A 55 20.05 -14.22 5.69
CA PHE A 55 20.88 -15.44 5.78
C PHE A 55 20.13 -16.69 6.28
N SER A 56 18.93 -16.54 6.84
CA SER A 56 18.15 -17.68 7.36
C SER A 56 16.66 -17.36 7.39
N SER A 57 16.05 -17.32 6.20
CA SER A 57 14.63 -17.63 5.92
C SER A 57 13.62 -17.60 7.10
N LYS A 58 13.50 -16.46 7.77
CA LYS A 58 12.39 -16.08 8.67
C LYS A 58 12.29 -14.55 8.60
N ASP A 59 11.21 -14.07 8.00
CA ASP A 59 10.71 -12.68 8.02
C ASP A 59 11.76 -11.56 8.28
N PRO A 60 12.10 -10.72 7.29
CA PRO A 60 13.12 -9.67 7.43
C PRO A 60 12.80 -8.63 8.53
N CYS A 61 11.57 -8.61 9.04
CA CYS A 61 11.09 -7.69 10.06
C CYS A 61 11.15 -8.26 11.49
N VAL A 62 11.80 -9.41 11.71
CA VAL A 62 12.07 -9.92 13.08
C VAL A 62 12.92 -8.92 13.87
N VAL A 63 13.84 -8.23 13.21
CA VAL A 63 14.62 -7.12 13.78
C VAL A 63 14.20 -5.83 13.11
N TYR A 64 13.70 -4.87 13.90
CA TYR A 64 13.32 -3.55 13.43
C TYR A 64 14.43 -2.53 13.78
N GLY A 65 14.78 -1.72 12.80
CA GLY A 65 15.69 -0.59 12.93
C GLY A 65 14.93 0.71 13.14
N ASN A 66 15.47 1.80 12.60
CA ASN A 66 14.86 3.13 12.70
C ASN A 66 13.46 3.15 12.08
N PRO A 67 12.38 3.47 12.84
CA PRO A 67 11.01 3.54 12.31
C PRO A 67 10.83 4.64 11.25
N ASN A 68 11.71 5.64 11.25
CA ASN A 68 11.71 6.74 10.27
C ASN A 68 12.49 6.40 8.99
N ALA A 69 13.06 5.19 8.89
CA ALA A 69 13.77 4.75 7.70
C ALA A 69 12.78 4.53 6.54
N PHE A 70 12.66 5.52 5.67
CA PHE A 70 11.84 5.43 4.47
C PHE A 70 12.69 5.08 3.26
N LYS A 71 12.38 3.96 2.60
CA LYS A 71 13.01 3.57 1.33
C LYS A 71 11.97 3.62 0.22
N PRO A 72 12.08 4.54 -0.75
CA PRO A 72 11.19 4.59 -1.89
C PRO A 72 11.12 3.26 -2.63
N THR A 73 9.91 2.84 -3.00
CA THR A 73 9.63 1.61 -3.75
C THR A 73 9.05 1.92 -5.13
N VAL A 74 8.78 0.92 -5.94
CA VAL A 74 8.05 1.10 -7.21
C VAL A 74 6.68 1.77 -6.97
N ASN A 75 6.01 1.40 -5.88
CA ASN A 75 4.71 1.97 -5.52
C ASN A 75 4.80 3.45 -5.12
N SER A 76 5.88 3.87 -4.44
CA SER A 76 6.07 5.30 -4.12
C SER A 76 6.33 6.13 -5.38
N LYS A 77 6.96 5.56 -6.41
CA LYS A 77 7.10 6.21 -7.72
C LYS A 77 5.74 6.36 -8.43
N ARG A 78 4.86 5.35 -8.32
CA ARG A 78 3.48 5.43 -8.86
C ARG A 78 2.70 6.55 -8.18
N LEU A 79 2.78 6.65 -6.85
CA LEU A 79 2.15 7.73 -6.09
C LEU A 79 2.69 9.10 -6.50
N LYS A 80 4.01 9.26 -6.63
CA LYS A 80 4.62 10.52 -7.09
C LYS A 80 4.05 10.96 -8.44
N LYS A 81 3.95 10.05 -9.41
CA LYS A 81 3.37 10.34 -10.74
C LYS A 81 1.92 10.81 -10.63
N LEU A 82 1.13 10.16 -9.78
CA LEU A 82 -0.26 10.56 -9.53
C LEU A 82 -0.33 11.96 -8.93
N LEU A 83 0.47 12.26 -7.92
CA LEU A 83 0.50 13.58 -7.28
C LEU A 83 0.88 14.68 -8.27
N ILE A 84 1.92 14.46 -9.09
CA ILE A 84 2.31 15.41 -10.13
C ILE A 84 1.15 15.69 -11.08
N LYS A 85 0.44 14.64 -11.54
CA LYS A 85 -0.72 14.79 -12.43
C LYS A 85 -1.90 15.51 -11.76
N LEU A 86 -2.12 15.29 -10.47
CA LEU A 86 -3.20 15.95 -9.72
C LEU A 86 -2.92 17.43 -9.46
N PHE A 87 -1.65 17.79 -9.24
CA PHE A 87 -1.22 19.17 -9.01
C PHE A 87 -0.89 19.92 -10.30
N ASP A 88 -1.05 19.29 -11.46
CA ASP A 88 -0.90 19.92 -12.75
C ASP A 88 -1.92 21.06 -12.91
N SER A 89 -1.46 22.24 -13.35
CA SER A 89 -2.24 23.47 -13.36
C SER A 89 -3.52 23.37 -14.18
N GLU A 90 -3.51 22.57 -15.25
CA GLU A 90 -4.68 22.34 -16.11
C GLU A 90 -5.76 21.53 -15.41
N SER A 91 -5.39 20.58 -14.55
CA SER A 91 -6.32 19.63 -13.94
C SER A 91 -6.59 19.84 -12.45
N PHE A 92 -5.78 20.67 -11.78
CA PHE A 92 -5.86 20.90 -10.35
C PHE A 92 -7.21 21.48 -9.94
N ARG A 93 -7.65 22.59 -10.57
CA ARG A 93 -8.88 23.29 -10.17
C ARG A 93 -10.16 22.49 -10.44
N SER A 94 -10.20 21.73 -11.53
CA SER A 94 -11.38 20.95 -11.92
C SER A 94 -11.57 19.67 -11.10
N LYS A 95 -10.50 19.16 -10.46
CA LYS A 95 -10.51 17.93 -9.67
C LYS A 95 -10.45 18.15 -8.16
N GLN A 96 -10.55 19.40 -7.71
CA GLN A 96 -10.70 19.71 -6.30
C GLN A 96 -12.13 19.41 -5.82
N CYS A 97 -12.24 18.91 -4.59
CA CYS A 97 -13.52 18.88 -3.89
C CYS A 97 -13.97 20.33 -3.64
N LYS A 98 -15.28 20.58 -3.69
CA LYS A 98 -15.87 21.86 -3.29
C LYS A 98 -16.17 21.87 -1.81
#